data_AF-A0A439DJ22-F1
#
_entry.id   AF-A0A439DJ22-F1
#
_cell.length_a   1.000
_cell.length_b   1.000
_cell.length_c   1.000
_cell.angle_alpha   90.00
_cell.angle_beta   90.00
_cell.angle_gamma   90.00
#
_symmetry.space_group_name_H-M   'P 1'
#
loop_
_entity.id
_entity.type
_entity.pdbx_description
1 polymer ?
#
loop_
_entity_poly.entity_id
_entity_poly.type
_entity_poly.pdbx_seq_one_letter_code
_entity_poly.pdbx_strand_id
1 'polypeptide(L)'
;MPGKILEPLEPLAGCIKWLPHKDALVPPDPAIDEGCCNHPVVILSTGPWHGSVEILIITSFGGRNLETKYPTDQAYHVLARHNYLPITPNRAHPDNGILLALGDPSQKLRKDSYINTRDRHIVSLTSLQPYNRKGPEIFLSERSYQTLVQHISFTKKYVPLTEEDVYLPGRMEEGIAYPTQLGWKGDPVDLPRLKDDLESEGRLLGGFIWSIFILYGLYRGGVFWWLWRIGYSIAYTLGWLLEIVD
;
A
#
# COMPACT_ATOMS: atom_id res chain seq x y z
N MET A 1 -25.09 9.79 32.47
CA MET A 1 -23.73 10.37 32.57
C MET A 1 -23.36 10.91 31.20
N PRO A 2 -22.97 12.18 31.05
CA PRO A 2 -22.60 12.72 29.74
C PRO A 2 -21.31 12.03 29.26
N GLY A 3 -21.36 11.47 28.06
CA GLY A 3 -20.25 10.75 27.44
C GLY A 3 -19.01 11.63 27.33
N LYS A 4 -17.86 11.08 27.72
CA LYS A 4 -16.55 11.69 27.42
C LYS A 4 -16.46 11.83 25.91
N ILE A 5 -16.37 13.06 25.43
CA ILE A 5 -15.89 13.36 24.08
C ILE A 5 -14.46 12.80 24.05
N LEU A 6 -14.26 11.70 23.32
CA LEU A 6 -12.93 11.18 23.04
C LEU A 6 -12.15 12.31 22.37
N GLU A 7 -10.98 12.64 22.91
CA GLU A 7 -10.11 13.66 22.33
C GLU A 7 -9.94 13.36 20.83
N PRO A 8 -9.94 14.40 19.96
CA PRO A 8 -9.74 14.19 18.55
C PRO A 8 -8.43 13.41 18.37
N LEU A 9 -8.53 12.22 17.77
CA LEU A 9 -7.35 11.44 17.37
C LEU A 9 -6.33 12.40 16.79
N GLU A 10 -5.12 12.40 17.33
CA GLU A 10 -4.04 13.22 16.80
C GLU A 10 -3.99 13.04 15.27
N PRO A 11 -3.94 14.15 14.50
CA PRO A 11 -3.99 14.04 13.05
C PRO A 11 -2.82 13.18 12.59
N LEU A 12 -3.08 12.01 11.98
CA LEU A 12 -2.02 11.11 11.50
C LEU A 12 -1.55 11.47 10.09
N ALA A 13 -2.43 12.08 9.30
CA ALA A 13 -2.15 12.46 7.93
C ALA A 13 -0.95 13.41 7.84
N GLY A 14 0.05 13.05 7.04
CA GLY A 14 1.26 13.84 6.86
C GLY A 14 2.26 13.73 8.01
N CYS A 15 2.00 12.91 9.04
CA CYS A 15 2.93 12.67 10.14
C CYS A 15 4.16 11.88 9.65
N ILE A 16 5.34 12.30 10.09
CA ILE A 16 6.61 11.64 9.79
C ILE A 16 7.04 10.80 10.99
N LYS A 17 7.07 9.48 10.80
CA LYS A 17 7.49 8.48 11.79
C LYS A 17 8.76 7.77 11.35
N TRP A 18 9.26 6.86 12.18
CA TRP A 18 10.37 5.97 11.87
C TRP A 18 9.88 4.53 11.79
N LEU A 19 10.16 3.87 10.67
CA LEU A 19 9.95 2.44 10.51
C LEU A 19 11.21 1.72 11.01
N PRO A 20 11.14 0.95 12.13
CA PRO A 20 12.31 0.28 12.68
C PRO A 20 12.74 -0.92 11.82
N HIS A 21 13.73 -1.66 12.30
CA HIS A 21 14.14 -2.93 11.67
C HIS A 21 12.98 -3.93 11.61
N LYS A 22 13.01 -4.85 10.64
CA LYS A 22 11.93 -5.82 10.40
C LYS A 22 11.62 -6.67 11.64
N ASP A 23 12.64 -7.05 12.40
CA ASP A 23 12.49 -7.86 13.63
C ASP A 23 11.83 -7.11 14.79
N ALA A 24 11.80 -5.78 14.72
CA ALA A 24 11.18 -4.93 15.75
C ALA A 24 9.73 -4.56 15.41
N LEU A 25 9.19 -5.05 14.30
CA LEU A 25 7.80 -4.82 13.92
C LEU A 25 6.86 -5.68 14.77
N VAL A 26 5.81 -5.05 15.28
CA VAL A 26 4.80 -5.71 16.11
C VAL A 26 3.40 -5.32 15.60
N PRO A 27 2.70 -6.23 14.90
CA PRO A 27 3.12 -7.58 14.51
C PRO A 27 4.22 -7.60 13.44
N PRO A 28 4.95 -8.72 13.29
CA PRO A 28 5.85 -8.93 12.17
C PRO A 28 5.10 -8.82 10.84
N ASP A 29 5.65 -8.06 9.90
CA ASP A 29 5.05 -7.89 8.57
C ASP A 29 5.97 -8.49 7.49
N PRO A 30 5.59 -9.62 6.87
CA PRO A 30 6.40 -10.25 5.84
C PRO A 30 6.42 -9.43 4.53
N ALA A 31 5.41 -8.59 4.28
CA ALA A 31 5.25 -7.84 3.03
C ALA A 31 6.18 -6.60 2.95
N ILE A 32 6.77 -6.18 4.06
CA ILE A 32 7.78 -5.13 4.07
C ILE A 32 9.14 -5.73 3.72
N ASP A 33 9.72 -5.27 2.62
CA ASP A 33 11.08 -5.62 2.24
C ASP A 33 12.09 -5.06 3.24
N GLU A 34 13.16 -5.80 3.52
CA GLU A 34 14.19 -5.38 4.48
C GLU A 34 14.83 -4.03 4.11
N GLY A 35 14.93 -3.74 2.81
CA GLY A 35 15.43 -2.47 2.28
C GLY A 35 14.51 -1.26 2.52
N CYS A 36 13.28 -1.46 3.00
CA CYS A 36 12.36 -0.40 3.39
C CYS A 36 12.43 -0.06 4.88
N CYS A 37 13.06 -0.91 5.71
CA CYS A 37 13.19 -0.73 7.16
C CYS A 37 14.32 0.23 7.54
N ASN A 38 14.33 0.72 8.79
CA ASN A 38 15.28 1.72 9.28
C ASN A 38 15.23 3.05 8.50
N HIS A 39 14.03 3.45 8.11
CA HIS A 39 13.79 4.66 7.34
C HIS A 39 12.74 5.55 7.99
N PRO A 40 12.84 6.88 7.81
CA PRO A 40 11.69 7.75 8.05
C PRO A 40 10.58 7.41 7.06
N VAL A 41 9.34 7.59 7.49
CA VAL A 41 8.15 7.32 6.67
C VAL A 41 7.13 8.42 6.88
N VAL A 42 6.32 8.73 5.88
CA VAL A 42 5.17 9.63 6.02
C VAL A 42 3.88 8.82 6.01
N ILE A 43 2.96 9.14 6.91
CA ILE A 43 1.63 8.53 6.98
C ILE A 43 0.70 9.25 6.00
N LEU A 44 0.00 8.47 5.17
CA LEU A 44 -0.97 8.96 4.19
C LEU A 44 -2.40 8.96 4.75
N SER A 45 -2.76 7.93 5.53
CA SER A 45 -4.14 7.78 6.04
C SER A 45 -4.46 8.82 7.13
N THR A 46 -5.71 9.27 7.18
CA THR A 46 -6.17 10.22 8.21
C THR A 46 -6.34 9.57 9.57
N GLY A 47 -6.56 8.26 9.60
CA GLY A 47 -6.68 7.43 10.79
C GLY A 47 -6.14 6.02 10.52
N PRO A 48 -6.01 5.18 11.56
CA PRO A 48 -5.73 3.76 11.39
C PRO A 48 -6.98 3.01 10.88
N TRP A 49 -6.78 1.99 10.06
CA TRP A 49 -7.79 1.03 9.65
C TRP A 49 -7.38 -0.35 10.17
N HIS A 50 -8.19 -0.94 11.07
CA HIS A 50 -7.83 -2.15 11.82
C HIS A 50 -6.42 -2.07 12.44
N GLY A 51 -6.08 -0.91 13.04
CA GLY A 51 -4.77 -0.66 13.65
C GLY A 51 -3.61 -0.40 12.67
N SER A 52 -3.86 -0.44 11.36
CA SER A 52 -2.83 -0.23 10.33
C SER A 52 -2.97 1.10 9.59
N VAL A 53 -1.87 1.61 9.03
CA VAL A 53 -1.81 2.87 8.29
C VAL A 53 -1.10 2.69 6.95
N GLU A 54 -1.50 3.48 5.95
CA GLU A 54 -0.80 3.55 4.66
C GLU A 54 0.36 4.55 4.76
N ILE A 55 1.55 4.16 4.32
CA ILE A 55 2.79 4.95 4.43
C ILE A 55 3.54 5.02 3.10
N LEU A 56 4.39 6.06 2.98
CA LEU A 56 5.46 6.15 1.98
C LEU A 56 6.82 6.25 2.67
N ILE A 57 7.83 5.62 2.08
CA ILE A 57 9.20 5.65 2.60
C ILE A 57 9.90 6.97 2.23
N ILE A 58 10.64 7.53 3.18
CA ILE A 58 11.50 8.70 2.99
C ILE A 58 12.96 8.24 2.86
N THR A 59 13.66 8.76 1.85
CA THR A 59 15.06 8.44 1.58
C THR A 59 15.89 9.70 1.44
N SER A 60 17.17 9.64 1.83
CA SER A 60 18.10 10.74 1.68
C SER A 60 19.06 10.57 0.50
N PHE A 61 18.99 9.44 -0.23
CA PHE A 61 19.96 9.07 -1.27
C PHE A 61 21.44 9.13 -0.87
N GLY A 62 21.73 9.00 0.43
CA GLY A 62 23.09 9.19 0.95
C GLY A 62 23.59 10.63 0.88
N GLY A 63 22.69 11.62 0.81
CA GLY A 63 23.04 13.05 0.73
C GLY A 63 23.18 13.58 -0.70
N ARG A 64 22.90 12.74 -1.71
CA ARG A 64 22.91 13.17 -3.12
C ARG A 64 21.56 13.78 -3.49
N ASN A 65 21.59 14.85 -4.27
CA ASN A 65 20.37 15.43 -4.81
C ASN A 65 19.81 14.58 -5.98
N LEU A 66 18.55 14.86 -6.34
CA LEU A 66 17.84 14.10 -7.37
C LEU A 66 18.52 14.18 -8.75
N GLU A 67 19.00 15.37 -9.12
CA GLU A 67 19.72 15.62 -10.38
C GLU A 67 21.06 14.84 -10.42
N THR A 68 21.78 14.71 -9.31
CA THR A 68 23.02 13.92 -9.27
C THR A 68 22.74 12.42 -9.33
N LYS A 69 21.62 11.97 -8.72
CA LYS A 69 21.23 10.55 -8.75
C LYS A 69 20.72 10.12 -10.12
N TYR A 70 19.99 11.00 -10.81
CA TYR A 70 19.38 10.76 -12.12
C TYR A 70 19.73 11.93 -13.08
N PRO A 71 20.98 11.97 -13.61
CA PRO A 71 21.56 13.17 -14.22
C PRO A 71 21.17 13.48 -15.66
N THR A 72 20.55 12.55 -16.38
CA THR A 72 20.26 12.73 -17.81
C THR A 72 18.77 12.89 -18.05
N ASP A 73 18.41 13.50 -19.18
CA ASP A 73 17.01 13.61 -19.64
C ASP A 73 16.55 12.39 -20.45
N GLN A 74 17.26 11.27 -20.30
CA GLN A 74 16.82 10.00 -20.85
C GLN A 74 15.55 9.56 -20.13
N ALA A 75 14.60 9.00 -20.88
CA ALA A 75 13.27 8.66 -20.39
C ALA A 75 13.28 7.85 -19.08
N TYR A 76 14.22 6.91 -18.93
CA TYR A 76 14.32 6.10 -17.70
C TYR A 76 14.74 6.92 -16.46
N HIS A 77 15.58 7.95 -16.61
CA HIS A 77 15.93 8.86 -15.52
C HIS A 77 14.78 9.80 -15.19
N VAL A 78 14.10 10.37 -16.20
CA VAL A 78 12.92 11.20 -16.00
C VAL A 78 11.85 10.43 -15.22
N LEU A 79 11.54 9.20 -15.64
CA LEU A 79 10.61 8.32 -14.93
C LEU A 79 11.07 7.99 -13.51
N ALA A 80 12.37 7.79 -13.30
CA ALA A 80 12.91 7.56 -11.97
C ALA A 80 12.76 8.80 -11.07
N ARG A 81 13.00 10.02 -11.59
CA ARG A 81 12.84 11.28 -10.84
C ARG A 81 11.40 11.48 -10.37
N HIS A 82 10.43 11.23 -11.24
CA HIS A 82 9.00 11.36 -10.92
C HIS A 82 8.52 10.54 -9.71
N ASN A 83 9.27 9.50 -9.33
CA ASN A 83 8.99 8.68 -8.14
C ASN A 83 9.48 9.33 -6.83
N TYR A 84 10.06 10.53 -6.86
CA TYR A 84 10.66 11.12 -5.68
C TYR A 84 10.31 12.60 -5.55
N LEU A 85 9.58 12.96 -4.50
CA LEU A 85 9.28 14.35 -4.21
C LEU A 85 10.26 14.92 -3.15
N PRO A 86 10.94 16.04 -3.43
CA PRO A 86 11.87 16.65 -2.48
C PRO A 86 11.15 17.30 -1.31
N ILE A 87 11.76 17.25 -0.13
CA ILE A 87 11.36 18.00 1.07
C ILE A 87 12.39 19.09 1.35
N THR A 88 11.94 20.29 1.73
CA THR A 88 12.79 21.40 2.21
C THR A 88 13.79 20.90 3.26
N PRO A 89 15.09 21.24 3.18
CA PRO A 89 15.69 22.32 2.38
C PRO A 89 16.19 21.93 0.98
N ASN A 90 15.79 20.80 0.41
CA ASN A 90 16.17 20.45 -0.96
C ASN A 90 15.69 21.49 -2.00
N ARG A 91 16.32 21.44 -3.18
CA ARG A 91 15.82 22.14 -4.37
C ARG A 91 14.49 21.55 -4.82
N ALA A 92 13.66 22.38 -5.45
CA ALA A 92 12.44 21.93 -6.10
C ALA A 92 12.73 20.86 -7.15
N HIS A 93 11.78 19.97 -7.38
CA HIS A 93 11.91 18.89 -8.34
C HIS A 93 12.15 19.46 -9.75
N PRO A 94 13.16 18.98 -10.49
CA PRO A 94 13.57 19.58 -11.76
C PRO A 94 12.47 19.50 -12.83
N ASP A 95 11.71 18.41 -12.88
CA ASP A 95 10.73 18.20 -13.96
C ASP A 95 9.33 18.78 -13.69
N ASN A 96 8.92 19.00 -12.43
CA ASN A 96 7.55 19.44 -12.09
C ASN A 96 7.49 20.61 -11.09
N GLY A 97 8.64 21.09 -10.60
CA GLY A 97 8.73 22.22 -9.69
C GLY A 97 8.19 21.97 -8.28
N ILE A 98 7.74 20.76 -7.95
CA ILE A 98 7.18 20.45 -6.63
C ILE A 98 8.29 20.47 -5.58
N LEU A 99 8.02 21.14 -4.46
CA LEU A 99 8.82 21.10 -3.24
C LEU A 99 7.90 20.99 -2.03
N LEU A 100 8.09 19.95 -1.24
CA LEU A 100 7.31 19.71 -0.03
C LEU A 100 7.96 20.42 1.16
N ALA A 101 7.15 20.95 2.07
CA ALA A 101 7.57 21.65 3.27
C ALA A 101 6.98 20.99 4.51
N LEU A 102 7.73 21.07 5.62
CA LEU A 102 7.23 20.69 6.94
C LEU A 102 6.21 21.73 7.43
N GLY A 103 5.30 21.32 8.31
CA GLY A 103 4.27 22.18 8.88
C GLY A 103 4.84 23.28 9.76
N ASP A 104 5.88 22.94 10.53
CA ASP A 104 6.68 23.90 11.29
C ASP A 104 8.02 24.13 10.58
N PRO A 105 8.30 25.35 10.08
CA PRO A 105 9.54 25.66 9.37
C PRO A 105 10.78 25.67 10.28
N SER A 106 10.61 25.71 11.61
CA SER A 106 11.73 25.60 12.56
C SER A 106 12.23 24.17 12.72
N GLN A 107 11.39 23.19 12.38
CA GLN A 107 11.76 21.78 12.38
C GLN A 107 12.53 21.42 11.12
N LYS A 108 13.40 20.42 11.24
CA LYS A 108 14.16 19.87 10.10
C LYS A 108 14.34 18.37 10.22
N LEU A 109 14.34 17.70 9.08
CA LEU A 109 14.81 16.33 8.99
C LEU A 109 16.34 16.28 9.17
N ARG A 110 16.85 15.15 9.64
CA ARG A 110 18.29 14.94 9.90
C ARG A 110 19.15 15.06 8.64
N LYS A 111 18.56 14.81 7.47
CA LYS A 111 19.21 14.84 6.17
C LYS A 111 18.24 15.43 5.15
N ASP A 112 18.81 15.94 4.08
CA ASP A 112 18.07 16.28 2.87
C ASP A 112 17.37 15.04 2.34
N SER A 113 16.04 15.10 2.28
CA SER A 113 15.19 13.93 2.13
C SER A 113 14.18 14.08 1.01
N TYR A 114 13.80 12.93 0.45
CA TYR A 114 12.85 12.75 -0.64
C TYR A 114 11.83 11.71 -0.23
N ILE A 115 10.55 11.94 -0.54
CA ILE A 115 9.49 10.95 -0.37
C ILE A 115 9.49 10.06 -1.60
N ASN A 116 9.67 8.75 -1.43
CA ASN A 116 9.49 7.79 -2.50
C ASN A 116 7.99 7.56 -2.72
N THR A 117 7.49 7.96 -3.89
CA THR A 117 6.08 7.86 -4.28
C THR A 117 5.77 6.65 -5.14
N ARG A 118 6.77 5.80 -5.44
CA ARG A 118 6.59 4.61 -6.29
C ARG A 118 5.71 3.55 -5.63
N ASP A 119 6.05 3.22 -4.38
CA ASP A 119 5.46 2.10 -3.67
C ASP A 119 4.84 2.58 -2.36
N ARG A 120 3.66 2.06 -2.04
CA ARG A 120 2.93 2.31 -0.78
C ARG A 120 2.98 1.04 0.05
N HIS A 121 3.12 1.21 1.36
CA HIS A 121 3.09 0.10 2.31
C HIS A 121 1.96 0.30 3.31
N ILE A 122 1.33 -0.80 3.72
CA ILE A 122 0.40 -0.82 4.84
C ILE A 122 1.17 -1.41 6.01
N VAL A 123 1.20 -0.72 7.14
CA VAL A 123 1.95 -1.15 8.32
C VAL A 123 1.12 -0.93 9.58
N SER A 124 1.30 -1.76 10.60
CA SER A 124 0.68 -1.50 11.91
C SER A 124 1.18 -0.17 12.48
N LEU A 125 0.27 0.67 12.96
CA LEU A 125 0.60 1.95 13.58
C LEU A 125 1.47 1.76 14.83
N THR A 126 1.26 0.66 15.57
CA THR A 126 2.04 0.32 16.78
C THR A 126 3.49 -0.04 16.49
N SER A 127 3.80 -0.45 15.25
CA SER A 127 5.17 -0.74 14.82
C SER A 127 5.98 0.54 14.54
N LEU A 128 5.30 1.67 14.30
CA LEU A 128 5.96 2.92 13.97
C LEU A 128 6.47 3.62 15.23
N GLN A 129 7.71 4.09 15.17
CA GLN A 129 8.34 4.83 16.25
C GLN A 129 8.32 6.33 15.96
N PRO A 130 8.39 7.20 17.00
CA PRO A 130 8.61 8.62 16.79
C PRO A 130 9.88 8.87 15.98
N TYR A 131 9.83 9.77 15.00
CA TYR A 131 11.02 10.10 14.20
C TYR A 131 12.17 10.62 15.06
N ASN A 132 11.85 11.50 16.01
CA ASN A 132 12.77 12.01 17.02
C ASN A 132 12.39 11.48 18.40
N ARG A 133 13.26 10.66 19.00
CA ARG A 133 13.01 10.00 20.31
C ARG A 133 12.63 10.95 21.46
N LYS A 134 13.05 12.22 21.40
CA LYS A 134 12.82 13.23 22.45
C LYS A 134 12.20 14.52 21.90
N GLY A 135 11.82 14.54 20.63
CA GLY A 135 11.33 15.74 19.96
C GLY A 135 9.82 15.70 19.75
N PRO A 136 9.21 16.84 19.38
CA PRO A 136 7.84 16.82 18.90
C PRO A 136 7.71 15.98 17.62
N GLU A 137 6.50 15.52 17.36
CA GLU A 137 6.16 14.90 16.08
C GLU A 137 6.33 15.92 14.95
N ILE A 138 6.78 15.41 13.80
CA ILE A 138 7.02 16.21 12.61
C ILE A 138 5.91 15.93 11.61
N PHE A 139 5.36 17.00 11.04
CA PHE A 139 4.30 16.93 10.05
C PHE A 139 4.72 17.60 8.75
N LEU A 140 4.21 17.13 7.63
CA LEU A 140 4.15 17.93 6.40
C LEU A 140 3.17 19.09 6.60
N SER A 141 3.43 20.22 5.94
CA SER A 141 2.44 21.30 5.89
C SER A 141 1.17 20.80 5.19
N GLU A 142 0.01 21.33 5.59
CA GLU A 142 -1.29 20.95 4.99
C GLU A 142 -1.23 21.03 3.46
N ARG A 143 -0.67 22.11 2.92
CA ARG A 143 -0.51 22.30 1.47
C ARG A 143 0.39 21.23 0.85
N SER A 144 1.53 20.93 1.47
CA SER A 144 2.45 19.91 0.94
C SER A 144 1.88 18.51 1.02
N TYR A 145 1.16 18.19 2.09
CA TYR A 145 0.44 16.92 2.20
C TYR A 145 -0.63 16.79 1.11
N GLN A 146 -1.42 17.83 0.85
CA GLN A 146 -2.40 17.84 -0.24
C GLN A 146 -1.72 17.67 -1.61
N THR A 147 -0.61 18.37 -1.86
CA THR A 147 0.19 18.19 -3.09
C THR A 147 0.72 16.78 -3.23
N LEU A 148 1.22 16.17 -2.15
CA LEU A 148 1.67 14.77 -2.15
C LEU A 148 0.54 13.81 -2.51
N VAL A 149 -0.61 13.95 -1.85
CA VAL A 149 -1.81 13.12 -2.08
C VAL A 149 -2.30 13.24 -3.53
N GLN A 150 -2.31 14.45 -4.08
CA GLN A 150 -2.66 14.68 -5.48
C GLN A 150 -1.65 14.05 -6.45
N HIS A 151 -0.34 14.22 -6.19
CA HIS A 151 0.73 13.67 -7.04
C HIS A 151 0.64 12.15 -7.16
N ILE A 152 0.31 11.46 -6.07
CA ILE A 152 0.19 10.00 -6.06
C ILE A 152 -1.24 9.51 -6.33
N SER A 153 -2.18 10.42 -6.64
CA SER A 153 -3.61 10.12 -6.80
C SER A 153 -4.20 9.32 -5.63
N PHE A 154 -3.75 9.60 -4.40
CA PHE A 154 -4.24 8.91 -3.22
C PHE A 154 -5.66 9.36 -2.89
N THR A 155 -6.58 8.40 -2.83
CA THR A 155 -7.95 8.65 -2.35
C THR A 155 -7.94 8.48 -0.84
N LYS A 156 -8.24 9.55 -0.10
CA LYS A 156 -8.39 9.48 1.36
C LYS A 156 -9.47 8.45 1.69
N LYS A 157 -9.08 7.32 2.28
CA LYS A 157 -10.01 6.42 2.95
C LYS A 157 -10.41 7.07 4.27
N TYR A 158 -11.55 7.77 4.26
CA TYR A 158 -12.17 8.20 5.50
C TYR A 158 -12.76 6.97 6.17
N VAL A 159 -12.20 6.58 7.32
CA VAL A 159 -12.78 5.53 8.14
C VAL A 159 -13.40 6.22 9.36
N PRO A 160 -14.73 6.30 9.45
CA PRO A 160 -15.38 6.63 10.71
C PRO A 160 -14.96 5.56 11.71
N LEU A 161 -14.39 5.96 12.85
CA LEU A 161 -14.17 5.03 13.95
C LEU A 161 -15.53 4.45 14.34
N THR A 162 -15.74 3.16 14.08
CA THR A 162 -16.89 2.44 14.59
C THR A 162 -16.62 2.07 16.05
N GLU A 163 -17.65 2.07 16.90
CA GLU A 163 -17.54 1.81 18.34
C GLU A 163 -16.81 0.49 18.68
N GLU A 164 -16.75 -0.45 17.74
CA GLU A 164 -16.03 -1.72 17.83
C GLU A 164 -14.50 -1.56 17.97
N ASP A 165 -13.88 -0.52 17.40
CA ASP A 165 -12.42 -0.30 17.47
C ASP A 165 -11.97 0.30 18.83
N VAL A 166 -12.92 0.78 19.64
CA VAL A 166 -12.65 1.40 20.96
C VAL A 166 -12.50 0.33 22.06
N TYR A 167 -12.87 -0.92 21.78
CA TYR A 167 -13.03 -1.97 22.78
C TYR A 167 -11.91 -3.02 22.82
N LEU A 168 -10.63 -2.63 22.83
CA LEU A 168 -9.57 -3.50 23.37
C LEU A 168 -8.52 -2.66 24.12
N PRO A 169 -8.37 -2.91 25.44
CA PRO A 169 -7.23 -3.69 25.87
C PRO A 169 -7.60 -4.82 26.84
N GLY A 170 -6.93 -5.96 26.71
CA GLY A 170 -7.22 -7.18 27.45
C GLY A 170 -6.83 -7.18 28.92
N ARG A 171 -7.58 -7.98 29.69
CA ARG A 171 -7.10 -8.91 30.73
C ARG A 171 -8.27 -9.84 31.08
N MET A 172 -8.09 -11.14 30.87
CA MET A 172 -8.97 -12.21 31.37
C MET A 172 -9.14 -12.08 32.88
N GLU A 173 -10.33 -12.34 33.43
CA GLU A 173 -10.58 -13.36 34.47
C GLU A 173 -12.09 -13.66 34.60
N GLU A 174 -12.37 -14.96 34.73
CA GLU A 174 -13.51 -15.62 35.39
C GLU A 174 -14.95 -15.46 34.85
N GLY A 175 -15.36 -16.51 34.12
CA GLY A 175 -16.49 -17.32 34.54
C GLY A 175 -17.88 -16.72 34.43
N ILE A 176 -18.46 -16.71 33.22
CA ILE A 176 -19.92 -16.74 33.07
C ILE A 176 -20.28 -17.70 31.93
N ALA A 177 -21.04 -18.75 32.30
CA ALA A 177 -21.64 -19.70 31.38
C ALA A 177 -22.64 -18.99 30.45
N TYR A 178 -22.57 -19.26 29.15
CA TYR A 178 -23.62 -18.83 28.21
C TYR A 178 -24.90 -19.65 28.47
N PRO A 179 -26.06 -19.03 28.74
CA PRO A 179 -27.31 -19.75 28.60
C PRO A 179 -27.63 -19.93 27.10
N THR A 180 -27.85 -21.21 26.79
CA THR A 180 -28.59 -21.82 25.69
C THR A 180 -29.43 -20.88 24.82
N GLN A 181 -29.26 -21.07 23.52
CA GLN A 181 -30.01 -20.44 22.43
C GLN A 181 -31.53 -20.42 22.68
N LEU A 182 -32.13 -19.23 22.55
CA LEU A 182 -33.55 -19.05 22.30
C LEU A 182 -33.75 -18.62 20.84
N GLY A 183 -34.71 -19.28 20.20
CA GLY A 183 -34.79 -19.46 18.76
C GLY A 183 -35.13 -18.23 17.94
N TRP A 184 -34.47 -18.15 16.79
CA TRP A 184 -34.99 -17.44 15.62
C TRP A 184 -35.76 -18.45 14.77
N LYS A 185 -37.08 -18.26 14.72
CA LYS A 185 -38.00 -18.93 13.81
C LYS A 185 -38.23 -17.96 12.65
N GLY A 186 -37.45 -18.11 11.58
CA GLY A 186 -37.65 -17.43 10.30
C GLY A 186 -37.90 -18.48 9.24
N ASP A 187 -39.00 -18.35 8.50
CA ASP A 187 -39.42 -19.28 7.46
C ASP A 187 -38.42 -19.29 6.27
N PRO A 188 -38.24 -20.44 5.58
CA PRO A 188 -37.28 -20.56 4.49
C PRO A 188 -37.74 -19.79 3.25
N VAL A 189 -36.84 -18.96 2.70
CA VAL A 189 -37.01 -18.33 1.39
C VAL A 189 -36.65 -19.33 0.30
N ASP A 190 -37.63 -19.65 -0.54
CA ASP A 190 -37.49 -20.48 -1.75
C ASP A 190 -36.52 -19.84 -2.76
N LEU A 191 -35.44 -20.55 -3.11
CA LEU A 191 -34.54 -20.24 -4.21
C LEU A 191 -34.75 -21.24 -5.35
N PRO A 192 -35.45 -20.85 -6.43
CA PRO A 192 -35.07 -21.32 -7.74
C PRO A 192 -35.13 -20.19 -8.77
N ARG A 193 -33.96 -19.77 -9.28
CA ARG A 193 -33.67 -19.10 -10.58
C ARG A 193 -32.53 -18.09 -10.46
N LEU A 194 -31.30 -18.60 -10.31
CA LEU A 194 -30.10 -17.83 -10.58
C LEU A 194 -28.98 -18.74 -11.09
N LYS A 195 -29.33 -19.68 -11.97
CA LYS A 195 -28.37 -20.60 -12.60
C LYS A 195 -28.37 -20.51 -14.12
N ASP A 196 -29.48 -20.05 -14.71
CA ASP A 196 -29.64 -20.03 -16.17
C ASP A 196 -29.08 -18.75 -16.83
N ASP A 197 -28.89 -17.66 -16.07
CA ASP A 197 -28.40 -16.39 -16.64
C ASP A 197 -26.87 -16.30 -16.71
N LEU A 198 -26.14 -17.10 -15.90
CA LEU A 198 -24.67 -17.08 -15.84
C LEU A 198 -23.98 -17.93 -16.92
N GLU A 199 -24.70 -18.82 -17.61
CA GLU A 199 -24.13 -19.64 -18.69
C GLU A 199 -24.20 -18.98 -20.08
N SER A 200 -24.94 -17.87 -20.23
CA SER A 200 -25.09 -17.18 -21.53
C SER A 200 -23.99 -16.15 -21.84
N GLU A 201 -23.33 -15.58 -20.81
CA GLU A 201 -22.30 -14.56 -20.99
C GLU A 201 -20.86 -15.11 -21.08
N GLY A 202 -20.66 -16.39 -20.75
CA GLY A 202 -19.34 -17.05 -20.73
C GLY A 202 -18.72 -17.36 -22.11
N ARG A 203 -19.42 -17.12 -23.23
CA ARG A 203 -18.93 -17.48 -24.58
C ARG A 203 -18.30 -16.35 -25.38
N LEU A 204 -18.32 -15.10 -24.91
CA LEU A 204 -17.76 -13.96 -25.66
C LEU A 204 -16.41 -13.43 -25.15
N LEU A 205 -15.95 -13.84 -23.95
CA LEU A 205 -14.71 -13.35 -23.36
C LEU A 205 -13.46 -14.22 -23.66
N GLY A 206 -13.63 -15.40 -24.25
CA GLY A 206 -12.53 -16.32 -24.56
C GLY A 206 -11.51 -15.80 -25.58
N GLY A 207 -11.89 -14.82 -26.41
CA GLY A 207 -11.02 -14.27 -27.46
C GLY A 207 -10.17 -13.07 -27.05
N PHE A 208 -10.54 -12.33 -26.00
CA PHE A 208 -9.87 -11.07 -25.64
C PHE A 208 -8.71 -11.23 -24.66
N ILE A 209 -8.65 -12.35 -23.92
CA ILE A 209 -7.60 -12.59 -22.93
C ILE A 209 -6.30 -13.07 -23.60
N TRP A 210 -6.37 -13.67 -24.79
CA TRP A 210 -5.20 -14.22 -25.48
C TRP A 210 -4.25 -13.16 -26.08
N SER A 211 -4.76 -11.99 -26.45
CA SER A 211 -3.97 -10.91 -27.06
C SER A 211 -3.12 -10.12 -26.05
N ILE A 212 -3.53 -10.06 -24.78
CA ILE A 212 -2.78 -9.34 -23.72
C ILE A 212 -1.52 -10.14 -23.30
N PHE A 213 -1.56 -11.47 -23.33
CA PHE A 213 -0.41 -12.29 -22.96
C PHE A 213 0.72 -12.30 -24.00
N ILE A 214 0.40 -12.12 -25.29
CA ILE A 214 1.43 -12.06 -26.35
C ILE A 214 2.23 -10.74 -26.27
N LEU A 215 1.60 -9.61 -25.90
CA LEU A 215 2.33 -8.35 -25.72
C LEU A 215 3.20 -8.33 -24.45
N TYR A 216 2.77 -8.99 -23.37
CA TYR A 216 3.56 -9.03 -22.13
C TYR A 216 4.80 -9.94 -22.21
N GLY A 217 4.80 -10.94 -23.09
CA GLY A 217 5.91 -11.86 -23.28
C GLY A 217 7.14 -11.28 -23.99
N LEU A 218 6.99 -10.21 -24.77
CA LEU A 218 8.11 -9.58 -25.50
C LEU A 218 8.87 -8.51 -24.69
N TYR A 219 8.32 -8.03 -23.57
CA TYR A 219 8.86 -6.86 -22.86
C TYR A 219 9.85 -7.18 -21.72
N ARG A 220 10.04 -8.46 -21.35
CA ARG A 220 11.09 -8.88 -20.41
C ARG A 220 11.90 -10.02 -21.02
N GLY A 221 13.12 -9.68 -21.43
CA GLY A 221 14.07 -10.58 -22.09
C GLY A 221 14.32 -11.89 -21.36
N GLY A 222 13.55 -12.92 -21.74
CA GLY A 222 13.64 -14.26 -21.20
C GLY A 222 13.24 -15.30 -22.25
N VAL A 223 13.96 -15.33 -23.38
CA VAL A 223 13.75 -16.27 -24.50
C VAL A 223 13.78 -17.74 -24.04
N PHE A 224 14.38 -18.03 -22.89
CA PHE A 224 14.53 -19.39 -22.36
C PHE A 224 13.24 -19.98 -21.76
N TRP A 225 12.32 -19.15 -21.27
CA TRP A 225 11.08 -19.64 -20.65
C TRP A 225 9.98 -19.94 -21.69
N TRP A 226 10.07 -19.32 -22.86
CA TRP A 226 9.09 -19.48 -23.94
C TRP A 226 9.24 -20.82 -24.67
N LEU A 227 10.48 -21.30 -24.87
CA LEU A 227 10.75 -22.59 -25.52
C LEU A 227 10.33 -23.80 -24.67
N TRP A 228 10.45 -23.72 -23.33
CA TRP A 228 9.98 -24.80 -22.43
C TRP A 228 8.46 -24.99 -22.49
N ARG A 229 7.69 -23.90 -22.68
CA ARG A 229 6.23 -23.94 -22.70
C ARG A 229 5.66 -24.38 -24.06
N ILE A 230 6.36 -24.12 -25.16
CA ILE A 230 6.00 -24.68 -26.48
C ILE A 230 6.22 -26.19 -26.52
N GLY A 231 7.32 -26.69 -25.94
CA GLY A 231 7.56 -28.13 -25.84
C GLY A 231 6.44 -28.87 -25.09
N TYR A 232 5.88 -28.26 -24.04
CA TYR A 232 4.80 -28.86 -23.25
C TYR A 232 3.42 -28.87 -23.95
N SER A 233 3.17 -27.96 -24.90
CA SER A 233 1.89 -27.86 -25.62
C SER A 233 1.84 -28.75 -26.88
N ILE A 234 2.99 -29.08 -27.47
CA ILE A 234 3.08 -30.03 -28.59
C ILE A 234 2.84 -31.47 -28.10
N ALA A 235 3.27 -31.80 -26.88
CA ALA A 235 3.02 -33.11 -26.28
C ALA A 235 1.53 -33.40 -26.01
N TYR A 236 0.75 -32.38 -25.63
CA TYR A 236 -0.70 -32.54 -25.38
C TYR A 236 -1.55 -32.59 -26.66
N THR A 237 -1.07 -32.00 -27.76
CA THR A 237 -1.80 -32.01 -29.04
C THR A 237 -1.52 -33.26 -29.88
N LEU A 238 -0.35 -33.89 -29.73
CA LEU A 238 -0.04 -35.18 -30.36
C LEU A 238 -0.67 -36.39 -29.63
N GLY A 239 -0.89 -36.30 -28.31
CA GLY A 239 -1.62 -37.33 -27.56
C GLY A 239 -3.09 -37.43 -27.95
N TRP A 240 -3.71 -36.30 -28.33
CA TRP A 240 -5.11 -36.25 -28.73
C TRP A 240 -5.38 -36.69 -30.19
N LEU A 241 -4.33 -36.77 -31.01
CA LEU A 241 -4.43 -37.16 -32.43
C LEU A 241 -4.19 -38.66 -32.66
N LEU A 242 -3.66 -39.39 -31.67
CA LEU A 242 -3.48 -40.85 -31.70
C LEU A 242 -4.69 -41.63 -31.15
N GLU A 243 -5.68 -40.96 -30.53
CA GLU A 243 -6.93 -41.58 -30.06
C GLU A 243 -8.07 -41.51 -31.12
N ILE A 244 -7.83 -40.91 -32.28
CA ILE A 244 -8.84 -40.74 -33.35
C ILE A 244 -8.63 -41.71 -34.52
N VAL A 245 -7.58 -42.55 -34.50
CA VAL A 245 -7.27 -43.51 -35.59
C VAL A 245 -7.06 -44.94 -35.07
N ASP A 246 -7.87 -45.39 -34.11
CA ASP A 246 -8.13 -46.83 -33.86
C ASP A 246 -9.62 -47.06 -33.54
#